data_AF-A0A9W7PRM2-F1
#
_entry.id   AF-A0A9W7PRM2-F1
#
_cell.length_a   1.000
_cell.length_b   1.000
_cell.length_c   1.000
_cell.angle_alpha   90.00
_cell.angle_beta   90.00
_cell.angle_gamma   90.00
#
_symmetry.space_group_name_H-M   'P 1'
#
loop_
_entity.id
_entity.type
_entity.pdbx_description
1 polymer ?
#
loop_
_entity_poly.entity_id
_entity_poly.type
_entity_poly.pdbx_seq_one_letter_code
_entity_poly.pdbx_strand_id
1 'polypeptide(L)'
;MSRYNDSQNKFSKPCFPSSAGRIPNTPSIPITKAQLRTFRAIIIDLTKIIPKLFANPSPQNIEDLIDTLNLLSKFICSLDATSSLKAQGLAIIKNLITILRNPTFVASAVFIELQNLINYLLYITKLFRIDPCTLQELLKLIAALQTALVNSASFIQGPTGPTGPTGPAGATGATGPRGNTGATGPQGPQGNTGATGP
;
A
#
# COMPACT_ATOMS: atom_id res chain seq x y z
N MET A 1 -30.56 -67.67 -2.25
CA MET A 1 -31.22 -66.42 -2.70
C MET A 1 -30.21 -65.28 -2.67
N SER A 2 -29.84 -64.74 -3.84
CA SER A 2 -29.31 -63.38 -3.95
C SER A 2 -30.35 -62.38 -3.51
N ARG A 3 -29.98 -61.36 -2.71
CA ARG A 3 -30.51 -59.99 -2.83
C ARG A 3 -29.48 -58.98 -2.34
N TYR A 4 -29.02 -58.19 -3.31
CA TYR A 4 -28.50 -56.84 -3.13
C TYR A 4 -29.55 -55.98 -2.43
N ASN A 5 -29.15 -55.12 -1.50
CA ASN A 5 -29.77 -53.81 -1.39
C ASN A 5 -28.73 -52.77 -0.96
N ASP A 6 -28.48 -51.88 -1.91
CA ASP A 6 -27.75 -50.64 -1.80
C ASP A 6 -28.63 -49.60 -1.07
N SER A 7 -28.03 -48.47 -0.71
CA SER A 7 -28.68 -47.20 -0.38
C SER A 7 -29.08 -46.98 1.08
N GLN A 8 -28.22 -46.27 1.83
CA GLN A 8 -28.36 -44.81 1.92
C GLN A 8 -27.26 -44.21 2.82
N ASN A 9 -26.22 -43.72 2.18
CA ASN A 9 -25.85 -42.32 2.23
C ASN A 9 -25.69 -41.65 3.62
N LYS A 10 -24.63 -42.03 4.37
CA LYS A 10 -24.06 -41.16 5.41
C LYS A 10 -23.08 -40.17 4.78
N PHE A 11 -23.59 -39.16 4.07
CA PHE A 11 -22.84 -37.92 3.91
C PHE A 11 -22.74 -37.27 5.29
N SER A 12 -21.61 -37.47 5.97
CA SER A 12 -21.21 -36.62 7.08
C SER A 12 -21.23 -35.18 6.56
N LYS A 13 -22.21 -34.39 7.02
CA LYS A 13 -22.25 -32.95 6.77
C LYS A 13 -20.86 -32.39 7.11
N PRO A 14 -20.19 -31.66 6.20
CA PRO A 14 -19.02 -30.91 6.58
C PRO A 14 -19.45 -29.95 7.69
N CYS A 15 -18.83 -30.05 8.87
CA CYS A 15 -18.92 -29.00 9.87
C CYS A 15 -18.27 -27.76 9.26
N PHE A 16 -19.06 -26.94 8.59
CA PHE A 16 -18.66 -25.58 8.27
C PHE A 16 -18.61 -24.82 9.59
N PRO A 17 -17.45 -24.28 10.02
CA PRO A 17 -17.44 -23.34 11.12
C PRO A 17 -18.28 -22.13 10.68
N SER A 18 -19.51 -22.04 11.18
CA SER A 18 -20.39 -20.88 11.02
C SER A 18 -19.95 -19.78 11.98
N SER A 19 -18.72 -19.34 11.78
CA SER A 19 -18.12 -18.16 12.39
C SER A 19 -16.95 -17.78 11.48
N ALA A 20 -17.23 -16.98 10.44
CA ALA A 20 -16.25 -15.99 10.03
C ALA A 20 -16.10 -15.05 11.23
N GLY A 21 -15.32 -15.50 12.22
CA GLY A 21 -14.95 -14.71 13.36
C GLY A 21 -14.26 -13.50 12.77
N ARG A 22 -14.97 -12.37 12.80
CA ARG A 22 -14.34 -11.06 12.75
C ARG A 22 -13.14 -11.18 13.67
N ILE A 23 -11.94 -11.10 13.13
CA ILE A 23 -10.73 -10.99 13.93
C ILE A 23 -11.06 -9.88 14.93
N PRO A 24 -11.06 -10.13 16.25
CA PRO A 24 -11.46 -9.10 17.18
C PRO A 24 -10.48 -7.94 17.05
N ASN A 25 -10.90 -6.86 16.40
CA ASN A 25 -10.15 -5.59 16.34
C ASN A 25 -10.13 -4.90 17.72
N THR A 26 -10.56 -5.58 18.77
CA THR A 26 -10.38 -5.17 20.15
C THR A 26 -8.88 -5.07 20.43
N PRO A 27 -8.38 -3.90 20.89
CA PRO A 27 -7.04 -3.79 21.39
C PRO A 27 -6.76 -4.92 22.36
N SER A 28 -5.73 -5.72 22.10
CA SER A 28 -5.52 -7.02 22.74
C SER A 28 -4.18 -7.12 23.45
N ILE A 29 -3.20 -6.26 23.13
CA ILE A 29 -1.84 -6.35 23.65
C ILE A 29 -1.75 -5.49 24.91
N PRO A 30 -1.61 -6.06 26.11
CA PRO A 30 -1.32 -5.30 27.32
C PRO A 30 0.08 -4.67 27.23
N ILE A 31 0.22 -3.43 27.70
CA ILE A 31 1.52 -2.73 27.72
C ILE A 31 1.72 -2.04 29.07
N THR A 32 2.92 -2.17 29.63
CA THR A 32 3.30 -1.48 30.87
C THR A 32 3.69 -0.02 30.60
N LYS A 33 3.66 0.83 31.63
CA LYS A 33 4.11 2.22 31.53
C LYS A 33 5.58 2.34 31.11
N ALA A 34 6.42 1.40 31.53
CA ALA A 34 7.83 1.34 31.12
C ALA A 34 7.96 1.01 29.63
N GLN A 35 7.27 -0.02 29.15
CA GLN A 35 7.22 -0.37 27.73
C GLN A 35 6.70 0.77 26.87
N LEU A 36 5.66 1.47 27.31
CA LEU A 36 5.13 2.64 26.62
C LEU A 36 6.17 3.77 26.50
N ARG A 37 6.92 4.04 27.58
CA ARG A 37 8.02 5.03 27.56
C ARG A 37 9.13 4.62 26.60
N THR A 38 9.54 3.35 26.62
CA THR A 38 10.54 2.81 25.70
C THR A 38 10.07 2.94 24.25
N PHE A 39 8.82 2.56 23.96
CA PHE A 39 8.24 2.67 22.63
C PHE A 39 8.22 4.12 22.12
N ARG A 40 7.79 5.06 22.98
CA ARG A 40 7.81 6.49 22.69
C ARG A 40 9.21 7.01 22.38
N ALA A 41 10.21 6.62 23.19
CA ALA A 41 11.60 7.00 22.98
C ALA A 41 12.12 6.49 21.63
N ILE A 42 11.90 5.21 21.32
CA ILE A 42 12.30 4.61 20.04
C ILE A 42 11.71 5.37 18.85
N ILE A 43 10.40 5.68 18.85
CA ILE A 43 9.77 6.42 17.74
C ILE A 43 10.39 7.82 17.59
N ILE A 44 10.65 8.51 18.70
CA ILE A 44 11.27 9.83 18.70
C ILE A 44 12.70 9.76 18.13
N ASP A 45 13.48 8.74 18.51
CA ASP A 45 14.84 8.57 18.03
C ASP A 45 14.87 8.22 16.54
N LEU A 46 14.01 7.29 16.08
CA LEU A 46 13.83 7.01 14.65
C LEU A 46 13.48 8.28 13.86
N THR A 47 12.58 9.12 14.40
CA THR A 47 12.16 10.38 13.76
C THR A 47 13.32 11.35 13.58
N LYS A 48 14.30 11.35 14.50
CA LYS A 48 15.49 12.21 14.44
C LYS A 48 16.59 11.63 13.55
N ILE A 49 16.77 10.32 13.58
CA ILE A 49 17.89 9.63 12.92
C ILE A 49 17.62 9.50 11.42
N ILE A 50 16.39 9.18 11.00
CA ILE A 50 16.06 8.93 9.59
C ILE A 50 16.47 10.13 8.69
N PRO A 51 16.06 11.38 8.96
CA PRO A 51 16.48 12.50 8.11
C PRO A 51 17.99 12.69 8.06
N LYS A 52 18.70 12.47 9.18
CA LYS A 52 20.16 12.59 9.24
C LYS A 52 20.84 11.52 8.39
N LEU A 53 20.34 10.28 8.44
CA LEU A 53 20.85 9.17 7.64
C LEU A 53 20.71 9.43 6.14
N PHE A 54 19.52 9.88 5.69
CA PHE A 54 19.29 10.15 4.27
C PHE A 54 20.04 11.39 3.77
N ALA A 55 20.26 12.38 4.62
CA ALA A 55 21.08 13.55 4.28
C ALA A 55 22.58 13.21 4.22
N ASN A 56 23.07 12.31 5.07
CA ASN A 56 24.46 11.89 5.13
C ASN A 56 24.57 10.45 5.68
N PRO A 57 24.74 9.43 4.83
CA PRO A 57 24.84 8.04 5.26
C PRO A 57 26.25 7.71 5.79
N SER A 58 26.70 8.45 6.81
CA SER A 58 27.96 8.19 7.49
C SER A 58 27.88 6.91 8.32
N PRO A 59 29.02 6.24 8.62
CA PRO A 59 29.03 5.04 9.47
C PRO A 59 28.35 5.27 10.82
N GLN A 60 28.52 6.46 11.42
CA GLN A 60 27.87 6.82 12.68
C GLN A 60 26.35 6.89 12.55
N ASN A 61 25.83 7.56 11.51
CA ASN A 61 24.38 7.68 11.31
C ASN A 61 23.73 6.31 11.01
N ILE A 62 24.47 5.41 10.36
CA ILE A 62 24.04 4.03 10.12
C ILE A 62 23.98 3.25 11.44
N GLU A 63 25.03 3.30 12.26
CA GLU A 63 25.07 2.60 13.56
C GLU A 63 24.03 3.16 14.53
N ASP A 64 23.80 4.47 14.58
CA ASP A 64 22.74 5.09 15.39
C ASP A 64 21.35 4.50 15.03
N LEU A 65 21.08 4.29 13.73
CA LEU A 65 19.84 3.64 13.29
C LEU A 65 19.82 2.16 13.68
N ILE A 66 20.91 1.43 13.48
CA ILE A 66 21.01 0.01 13.84
C ILE A 66 20.77 -0.19 15.35
N ASP A 67 21.35 0.64 16.20
CA ASP A 67 21.15 0.58 17.65
C ASP A 67 19.69 0.84 18.04
N THR A 68 19.06 1.82 17.40
CA THR A 68 17.63 2.10 17.60
C THR A 68 16.75 0.93 17.15
N LEU A 69 17.09 0.29 16.02
CA LEU A 69 16.42 -0.91 15.52
C LEU A 69 16.61 -2.12 16.45
N ASN A 70 17.80 -2.28 17.04
CA ASN A 70 18.07 -3.32 18.03
C ASN A 70 17.28 -3.08 19.33
N LEU A 71 17.13 -1.82 19.75
CA LEU A 71 16.26 -1.47 20.88
C LEU A 71 14.79 -1.79 20.57
N LEU A 72 14.34 -1.51 19.35
CA LEU A 72 13.00 -1.89 18.89
C LEU A 72 12.79 -3.40 18.86
N SER A 73 13.79 -4.17 18.41
CA SER A 73 13.76 -5.64 18.45
C SER A 73 13.56 -6.15 19.89
N LYS A 74 14.34 -5.63 20.85
CA LYS A 74 14.19 -5.94 22.28
C LYS A 74 12.80 -5.58 22.80
N PHE A 75 12.28 -4.42 22.42
CA PHE A 75 10.93 -4.00 22.77
C PHE A 75 9.88 -4.99 22.25
N ILE A 76 9.92 -5.37 20.96
CA ILE A 76 8.98 -6.33 20.35
C ILE A 76 9.02 -7.68 21.07
N CYS A 77 10.22 -8.16 21.42
CA CYS A 77 10.37 -9.40 22.19
C CYS A 77 9.68 -9.34 23.55
N SER A 78 9.70 -8.17 24.20
CA SER A 78 9.10 -7.94 25.52
C SER A 78 7.56 -7.87 25.52
N LEU A 79 6.92 -7.66 24.37
CA LEU A 79 5.47 -7.54 24.28
C LEU A 79 4.77 -8.88 24.53
N ASP A 80 3.58 -8.86 25.12
CA ASP A 80 2.72 -10.04 25.16
C ASP A 80 1.86 -10.10 23.89
N ALA A 81 2.51 -10.48 22.78
CA ALA A 81 1.96 -10.52 21.44
C ALA A 81 2.13 -11.91 20.82
N THR A 82 1.32 -12.23 19.81
CA THR A 82 1.41 -13.53 19.12
C THR A 82 2.78 -13.74 18.47
N SER A 83 3.24 -14.99 18.42
CA SER A 83 4.54 -15.33 17.83
C SER A 83 4.65 -14.89 16.37
N SER A 84 3.56 -14.96 15.59
CA SER A 84 3.51 -14.46 14.21
C SER A 84 3.73 -12.95 14.14
N LEU A 85 3.11 -12.18 15.04
CA LEU A 85 3.23 -10.73 15.04
C LEU A 85 4.65 -10.30 15.40
N LYS A 86 5.24 -10.92 16.43
CA LYS A 86 6.64 -10.70 16.79
C LYS A 86 7.58 -11.07 15.62
N ALA A 87 7.37 -12.23 15.01
CA ALA A 87 8.19 -12.69 13.89
C ALA A 87 8.14 -11.72 12.69
N GLN A 88 6.97 -11.16 12.37
CA GLN A 88 6.83 -10.15 11.32
C GLN A 88 7.68 -8.91 11.62
N GLY A 89 7.56 -8.33 12.82
CA GLY A 89 8.33 -7.15 13.20
C GLY A 89 9.84 -7.40 13.21
N LEU A 90 10.26 -8.55 13.74
CA LEU A 90 11.67 -8.94 13.79
C LEU A 90 12.25 -9.21 12.39
N ALA A 91 11.46 -9.76 11.46
CA ALA A 91 11.89 -9.97 10.08
C ALA A 91 12.17 -8.66 9.36
N ILE A 92 11.28 -7.67 9.51
CA ILE A 92 11.44 -6.32 8.93
C ILE A 92 12.72 -5.66 9.49
N ILE A 93 12.91 -5.70 10.81
CA ILE A 93 14.10 -5.14 11.47
C ILE A 93 15.38 -5.83 10.99
N LYS A 94 15.37 -7.16 10.89
CA LYS A 94 16.52 -7.92 10.40
C LYS A 94 16.86 -7.53 8.96
N ASN A 95 15.86 -7.41 8.10
CA ASN A 95 16.06 -6.99 6.71
C ASN A 95 16.64 -5.57 6.63
N LEU A 96 16.11 -4.61 7.42
CA LEU A 96 16.69 -3.27 7.53
C LEU A 96 18.17 -3.29 7.92
N ILE A 97 18.52 -4.03 8.99
CA ILE A 97 19.91 -4.13 9.45
C ILE A 97 20.78 -4.76 8.36
N THR A 98 20.29 -5.78 7.63
CA THR A 98 21.01 -6.37 6.50
C THR A 98 21.27 -5.36 5.39
N ILE A 99 20.28 -4.54 5.02
CA ILE A 99 20.44 -3.49 4.00
C ILE A 99 21.43 -2.41 4.48
N LEU A 100 21.33 -1.99 5.74
CA LEU A 100 22.19 -0.95 6.33
C LEU A 100 23.65 -1.38 6.45
N ARG A 101 23.92 -2.68 6.63
CA ARG A 101 25.28 -3.25 6.66
C ARG A 101 25.89 -3.48 5.28
N ASN A 102 25.16 -3.18 4.20
CA ASN A 102 25.71 -3.25 2.85
C ASN A 102 26.84 -2.20 2.72
N PRO A 103 28.00 -2.54 2.12
CA PRO A 103 29.09 -1.59 1.88
C PRO A 103 28.66 -0.32 1.14
N THR A 104 27.66 -0.43 0.27
CA THR A 104 27.06 0.68 -0.45
C THR A 104 25.68 1.00 0.13
N PHE A 105 25.47 2.25 0.53
CA PHE A 105 24.17 2.68 1.05
C PHE A 105 23.13 2.75 -0.09
N VAL A 106 22.12 1.87 -0.03
CA VAL A 106 21.04 1.81 -1.03
C VAL A 106 19.79 2.50 -0.48
N ALA A 107 19.69 3.82 -0.69
CA ALA A 107 18.65 4.67 -0.11
C ALA A 107 17.22 4.16 -0.40
N SER A 108 16.93 3.73 -1.64
CA SER A 108 15.61 3.20 -2.02
C SER A 108 15.22 1.94 -1.26
N ALA A 109 16.16 1.02 -1.03
CA ALA A 109 15.91 -0.21 -0.29
C ALA A 109 15.65 0.07 1.19
N VAL A 110 16.46 0.97 1.79
CA VAL A 110 16.27 1.44 3.17
C VAL A 110 14.92 2.12 3.32
N PHE A 111 14.52 2.97 2.37
CA PHE A 111 13.24 3.68 2.40
C PHE A 111 12.04 2.73 2.38
N ILE A 112 12.04 1.75 1.46
CA ILE A 112 10.97 0.76 1.35
C ILE A 112 10.82 -0.01 2.66
N GLU A 113 11.93 -0.48 3.23
CA GLU A 113 11.86 -1.29 4.44
C GLU A 113 11.54 -0.47 5.69
N LEU A 114 11.94 0.81 5.75
CA LEU A 114 11.47 1.75 6.77
C LEU A 114 9.96 1.99 6.64
N GLN A 115 9.41 2.05 5.44
CA GLN A 115 7.96 2.16 5.25
C GLN A 115 7.21 0.92 5.76
N ASN A 116 7.75 -0.28 5.51
CA ASN A 116 7.23 -1.53 6.08
C ASN A 116 7.28 -1.50 7.61
N LEU A 117 8.36 -0.99 8.20
CA LEU A 117 8.50 -0.82 9.63
C LEU A 117 7.46 0.15 10.20
N ILE A 118 7.26 1.32 9.60
CA ILE A 118 6.28 2.31 10.07
C ILE A 118 4.85 1.73 10.00
N ASN A 119 4.52 1.00 8.93
CA ASN A 119 3.23 0.32 8.81
C ASN A 119 3.03 -0.72 9.92
N TYR A 120 4.07 -1.50 10.24
CA TYR A 120 4.05 -2.43 11.36
C TYR A 120 3.88 -1.71 12.71
N LEU A 121 4.63 -0.62 12.95
CA LEU A 121 4.52 0.19 14.16
C LEU A 121 3.11 0.76 14.35
N LEU A 122 2.51 1.27 13.27
CA LEU A 122 1.12 1.75 13.27
C LEU A 122 0.14 0.63 13.62
N TYR A 123 0.33 -0.56 13.04
CA TYR A 123 -0.51 -1.71 13.29
C TYR A 123 -0.46 -2.15 14.75
N ILE A 124 0.74 -2.39 15.31
CA ILE A 124 0.86 -2.84 16.71
C ILE A 124 0.36 -1.78 17.70
N THR A 125 0.51 -0.49 17.39
CA THR A 125 0.03 0.60 18.24
C THR A 125 -1.48 0.57 18.38
N LYS A 126 -2.21 0.25 17.31
CA LYS A 126 -3.67 0.08 17.34
C LYS A 126 -4.12 -1.13 18.16
N LEU A 127 -3.22 -2.09 18.40
CA LEU A 127 -3.50 -3.27 19.21
C LEU A 127 -3.22 -3.06 20.70
N PHE A 128 -2.58 -1.96 21.12
CA PHE A 128 -2.28 -1.71 22.53
C PHE A 128 -3.53 -1.41 23.35
N ARG A 129 -3.65 -2.08 24.50
CA ARG A 129 -4.71 -1.83 25.50
C ARG A 129 -4.37 -0.61 26.35
N ILE A 130 -4.55 0.58 25.78
CA ILE A 130 -4.28 1.89 26.40
C ILE A 130 -5.49 2.82 26.24
N ASP A 131 -5.51 3.91 27.01
CA ASP A 131 -6.57 4.91 26.89
C ASP A 131 -6.52 5.66 25.54
N PRO A 132 -7.65 6.20 25.06
CA PRO A 132 -7.71 6.87 23.75
C PRO A 132 -6.79 8.10 23.62
N CYS A 133 -6.57 8.83 24.71
CA CYS A 133 -5.71 10.02 24.71
C CYS A 133 -4.25 9.62 24.46
N THR A 134 -3.74 8.63 25.18
CA THR A 134 -2.40 8.06 25.01
C THR A 134 -2.24 7.45 23.62
N LEU A 135 -3.26 6.73 23.12
CA LEU A 135 -3.25 6.21 21.76
C LEU A 135 -3.09 7.34 20.73
N GLN A 136 -3.84 8.44 20.89
CA GLN A 136 -3.75 9.57 19.99
C GLN A 136 -2.36 10.23 20.02
N GLU A 137 -1.72 10.36 21.18
CA GLU A 137 -0.34 10.84 21.28
C GLU A 137 0.64 9.95 20.51
N LEU A 138 0.55 8.62 20.66
CA LEU A 138 1.41 7.69 19.94
C LEU A 138 1.19 7.77 18.42
N LEU A 139 -0.07 7.85 17.98
CA LEU A 139 -0.39 7.97 16.55
C LEU A 139 0.17 9.27 15.96
N LYS A 140 0.16 10.38 16.72
CA LYS A 140 0.81 11.64 16.29
C LYS A 140 2.32 11.48 16.14
N LEU A 141 2.98 10.74 17.04
CA LEU A 141 4.42 10.45 16.92
C LEU A 141 4.73 9.59 15.68
N ILE A 142 3.90 8.57 15.41
CA ILE A 142 4.06 7.73 14.21
C ILE A 142 3.79 8.55 12.92
N ALA A 143 2.84 9.48 12.96
CA ALA A 143 2.60 10.39 11.85
C ALA A 143 3.78 11.36 11.61
N ALA A 144 4.43 11.83 12.68
CA ALA A 144 5.66 12.62 12.58
C ALA A 144 6.80 11.79 11.98
N LEU A 145 6.95 10.53 12.39
CA LEU A 145 7.92 9.59 11.81
C LEU A 145 7.65 9.35 10.31
N GLN A 146 6.39 9.14 9.93
CA GLN A 146 5.98 8.99 8.53
C GLN A 146 6.33 10.24 7.71
N THR A 147 6.03 11.42 8.24
CA THR A 147 6.36 12.70 7.59
C THR A 147 7.88 12.86 7.42
N ALA A 148 8.66 12.52 8.45
CA ALA A 148 10.12 12.58 8.40
C ALA A 148 10.70 11.65 7.31
N LEU A 149 10.18 10.43 7.19
CA LEU A 149 10.57 9.50 6.13
C LEU A 149 10.21 10.05 4.75
N VAL A 150 8.97 10.48 4.52
CA VAL A 150 8.50 11.00 3.22
C VAL A 150 9.30 12.23 2.80
N ASN A 151 9.59 13.15 3.71
CA ASN A 151 10.42 14.32 3.40
C ASN A 151 11.85 13.92 3.00
N SER A 152 12.35 12.81 3.55
CA SER A 152 13.66 12.25 3.20
C SER A 152 13.68 11.56 1.82
N ALA A 153 12.52 11.27 1.21
CA ALA A 153 12.44 10.71 -0.14
C ALA A 153 13.04 11.64 -1.21
N SER A 154 13.08 12.95 -0.94
CA SER A 154 13.72 13.95 -1.81
C SER A 154 15.22 13.68 -2.05
N PHE A 155 15.90 12.99 -1.13
CA PHE A 155 17.29 12.55 -1.30
C PHE A 155 17.45 11.33 -2.21
N ILE A 156 16.36 10.64 -2.57
CA ILE A 156 16.37 9.40 -3.35
C ILE A 156 16.12 9.67 -4.84
N GLN A 157 15.36 10.72 -5.15
CA GLN A 157 15.19 11.17 -6.53
C GLN A 157 16.40 12.00 -6.94
N GLY A 158 17.17 11.50 -7.94
CA GLY A 158 17.96 12.40 -8.77
C GLY A 158 17.06 13.50 -9.37
N PRO A 159 17.64 14.62 -9.86
CA PRO A 159 16.83 15.68 -10.45
C PRO A 159 15.83 15.08 -11.44
N THR A 160 14.56 15.49 -11.37
CA THR A 160 13.57 15.10 -12.38
C THR A 160 14.18 15.42 -13.74
N GLY A 161 14.38 14.40 -14.58
CA GLY A 161 14.85 14.60 -15.94
C GLY A 161 13.96 15.62 -16.65
N PRO A 162 14.49 16.48 -17.54
CA PRO A 162 13.68 17.47 -18.22
C PRO A 162 12.47 16.77 -18.86
N THR A 163 11.29 17.38 -18.74
CA THR A 163 10.09 16.92 -19.45
C THR A 163 10.46 16.73 -20.92
N GLY A 164 10.24 15.53 -21.46
CA GLY A 164 10.54 15.23 -22.86
C GLY A 164 9.83 16.22 -23.80
N PRO A 165 10.40 16.52 -24.97
CA PRO A 165 9.76 17.44 -25.92
C PRO A 165 8.34 16.95 -26.24
N THR A 166 7.40 17.88 -26.34
CA THR A 166 6.03 17.59 -26.81
C THR A 166 6.12 16.90 -28.18
N GLY A 167 5.46 15.75 -28.32
CA GLY A 167 5.44 15.00 -29.58
C GLY A 167 4.87 15.84 -30.74
N PRO A 168 5.28 15.57 -31.98
CA PRO A 168 4.76 16.30 -33.14
C PRO A 168 3.24 16.17 -33.24
N ALA A 169 2.57 17.24 -33.69
CA ALA A 169 1.14 17.22 -33.94
C ALA A 169 0.78 16.09 -34.93
N GLY A 170 -0.26 15.32 -34.63
CA GLY A 170 -0.72 14.22 -35.47
C GLY A 170 -1.16 14.70 -36.86
N ALA A 171 -0.84 13.93 -37.90
CA ALA A 171 -1.23 14.23 -39.27
C ALA A 171 -2.77 14.37 -39.39
N THR A 172 -3.23 15.43 -40.04
CA THR A 172 -4.64 15.64 -40.35
C THR A 172 -5.14 14.49 -41.23
N GLY A 173 -6.23 13.84 -40.83
CA GLY A 173 -6.82 12.71 -41.54
C GLY A 173 -7.25 13.08 -42.97
N ALA A 174 -7.08 12.15 -43.91
CA ALA A 174 -7.46 12.35 -45.31
C ALA A 174 -8.97 12.61 -45.46
N THR A 175 -9.33 13.60 -46.28
CA THR A 175 -10.70 13.92 -46.67
C THR A 175 -11.36 12.71 -47.35
N GLY A 176 -12.55 12.32 -46.90
CA GLY A 176 -13.29 11.17 -47.43
C GLY A 176 -13.70 11.32 -48.91
N PRO A 177 -13.88 10.21 -49.65
CA PRO A 177 -14.23 10.24 -51.07
C PRO A 177 -15.65 10.81 -51.31
N ARG A 178 -15.80 11.57 -52.41
CA ARG A 178 -17.07 12.15 -52.88
C ARG A 178 -18.01 11.04 -53.37
N GLY A 179 -19.24 11.01 -52.87
CA GLY A 179 -20.25 10.00 -53.24
C GLY A 179 -20.72 10.11 -54.69
N ASN A 180 -21.01 8.95 -55.30
CA ASN A 180 -21.44 8.80 -56.69
C ASN A 180 -22.90 9.27 -56.91
N THR A 181 -23.14 9.92 -58.04
CA THR A 181 -24.46 10.37 -58.55
C THR A 181 -25.40 9.18 -58.81
N GLY A 182 -26.63 9.27 -58.31
CA GLY A 182 -27.70 8.28 -58.52
C GLY A 182 -28.52 8.51 -59.81
N ALA A 183 -28.98 7.41 -60.41
CA ALA A 183 -29.51 7.26 -61.76
C ALA A 183 -30.86 7.95 -62.07
N THR A 184 -31.06 8.26 -63.36
CA THR A 184 -32.30 8.78 -63.97
C THR A 184 -33.32 7.67 -64.25
N GLY A 185 -34.62 7.97 -64.04
CA GLY A 185 -35.75 7.31 -64.73
C GLY A 185 -37.06 7.41 -63.93
N PRO A 186 -38.26 7.22 -64.53
CA PRO A 186 -38.61 7.08 -65.95
C PRO A 186 -39.55 8.22 -66.47
N GLN A 187 -39.83 8.24 -67.79
CA GLN A 187 -40.76 9.16 -68.45
C GLN A 187 -42.23 8.78 -68.15
N GLY A 188 -43.07 9.80 -67.92
CA GLY A 188 -44.41 9.68 -67.29
C GLY A 188 -45.60 9.40 -68.23
N PRO A 189 -46.84 9.59 -67.74
CA PRO A 189 -48.02 9.57 -68.59
C PRO A 189 -48.47 10.97 -69.03
N GLN A 190 -49.02 11.03 -70.24
CA GLN A 190 -49.54 12.22 -70.92
C GLN A 190 -50.97 12.55 -70.44
N GLY A 191 -51.14 13.82 -70.01
CA GLY A 191 -52.25 14.75 -70.26
C GLY A 191 -53.70 14.40 -69.90
N ASN A 192 -54.42 15.37 -69.30
CA ASN A 192 -55.76 15.73 -69.74
C ASN A 192 -55.99 17.25 -69.60
N THR A 193 -56.68 17.77 -70.61
CA THR A 193 -57.01 19.16 -70.93
C THR A 193 -57.88 19.86 -69.88
N GLY A 194 -57.74 21.20 -69.79
CA GLY A 194 -58.24 22.03 -68.68
C GLY A 194 -59.67 22.57 -68.76
N ALA A 195 -59.94 23.56 -67.90
CA ALA A 195 -61.07 24.48 -67.96
C ALA A 195 -60.68 25.81 -67.29
N THR A 196 -61.19 26.90 -67.85
CA THR A 196 -60.85 28.30 -67.57
C THR A 196 -61.89 28.96 -66.66
N GLY A 197 -61.41 29.85 -65.76
CA GLY A 197 -62.05 31.13 -65.36
C GLY A 197 -62.97 31.12 -64.13
N PRO A 198 -63.37 32.30 -63.59
CA PRO A 198 -62.86 33.68 -63.74
C PRO A 198 -61.99 34.17 -62.56
#